data_AF-A0AAW9IHJ7-F1
#
_entry.id   AF-A0AAW9IHJ7-F1
#
_cell.length_a   1.000
_cell.length_b   1.000
_cell.length_c   1.000
_cell.angle_alpha   90.00
_cell.angle_beta   90.00
_cell.angle_gamma   90.00
#
_symmetry.space_group_name_H-M   'P 1'
#
loop_
_entity.id
_entity.type
_entity.pdbx_description
1 polymer ?
#
loop_
_entity_poly.entity_id
_entity_poly.type
_entity_poly.pdbx_seq_one_letter_code
_entity_poly.pdbx_strand_id
1 'polypeptide(L)'
;PNKSTYLERLDGYSKSILDLYKVDKNDTIMVVSNSGRNNVPVEMCLYSKEIGASVIALTSLKHSTQVKSRHKSGKNMYEIADVVIDNCAEKGDAAFYIEGFNVPIGATSDATGIAIAQAIIVTVID
;
A
#
# COMPACT_ATOMS: atom_id res chain seq x y z
N PRO A 1 -2.75 14.41 -13.67
CA PRO A 1 -2.96 13.88 -12.31
C PRO A 1 -4.44 14.02 -11.92
N ASN A 2 -5.04 12.94 -11.42
CA ASN A 2 -6.46 12.90 -11.10
C ASN A 2 -6.68 13.38 -9.65
N LYS A 3 -7.92 13.70 -9.27
CA LYS A 3 -8.31 14.07 -7.90
C LYS A 3 -7.70 13.12 -6.85
N SER A 4 -7.72 11.82 -7.11
CA SER A 4 -7.16 10.78 -6.24
C SER A 4 -5.67 11.00 -5.94
N THR A 5 -4.86 11.36 -6.93
CA THR A 5 -3.42 11.60 -6.76
C THR A 5 -3.13 12.77 -5.82
N TYR A 6 -3.98 13.80 -5.82
CA TYR A 6 -3.81 14.93 -4.90
C TYR A 6 -4.20 14.54 -3.48
N LEU A 7 -5.33 13.84 -3.30
CA LEU A 7 -5.78 13.38 -1.98
C LEU A 7 -4.78 12.42 -1.33
N GLU A 8 -4.19 11.50 -2.10
CA GLU A 8 -3.21 10.51 -1.61
C GLU A 8 -1.92 11.16 -1.05
N ARG A 9 -1.67 12.44 -1.36
CA ARG A 9 -0.48 13.19 -0.92
C ARG A 9 -0.77 14.20 0.17
N LEU A 10 -2.00 14.27 0.68
CA LEU A 10 -2.33 15.15 1.79
C LEU A 10 -1.83 14.56 3.10
N ASP A 11 -1.11 15.38 3.87
CA ASP A 11 -0.76 15.07 5.26
C ASP A 11 -2.02 15.13 6.14
N GLY A 12 -2.07 14.28 7.16
CA GLY A 12 -3.14 14.22 8.16
C GLY A 12 -4.43 13.53 7.69
N TYR A 13 -4.57 13.20 6.41
CA TYR A 13 -5.78 12.54 5.91
C TYR A 13 -5.96 11.14 6.51
N SER A 14 -4.86 10.38 6.64
CA SER A 14 -4.89 9.05 7.27
C SER A 14 -5.28 9.12 8.74
N LYS A 15 -4.83 10.15 9.47
CA LYS A 15 -5.23 10.38 10.85
C LYS A 15 -6.74 10.60 10.97
N SER A 16 -7.31 11.46 10.12
CA SER A 16 -8.76 11.69 10.12
C SER A 16 -9.55 10.42 9.83
N ILE A 17 -9.05 9.53 8.97
CA ILE A 17 -9.68 8.23 8.69
C ILE A 17 -9.61 7.32 9.92
N LEU A 18 -8.44 7.16 10.54
CA LEU A 18 -8.27 6.33 11.74
C LEU A 18 -9.14 6.81 12.90
N ASP A 19 -9.18 8.13 13.14
CA ASP A 19 -10.01 8.73 14.18
C ASP A 19 -11.51 8.53 13.89
N LEU A 20 -11.94 8.62 12.63
CA LEU A 20 -13.33 8.40 12.21
C LEU A 20 -13.78 6.95 12.47
N TYR A 21 -12.94 5.98 12.13
CA TYR A 21 -13.23 4.56 12.33
C TYR A 21 -12.93 4.06 13.76
N LYS A 22 -12.40 4.94 14.62
CA LYS A 22 -12.08 4.65 16.03
C LYS A 22 -11.16 3.44 16.20
N VAL A 23 -10.16 3.36 15.34
CA VAL A 23 -9.17 2.28 15.38
C VAL A 23 -8.47 2.27 16.75
N ASP A 24 -8.31 1.08 17.32
CA ASP A 24 -7.59 0.87 18.58
C ASP A 24 -6.51 -0.23 18.47
N LYS A 25 -5.79 -0.45 19.57
CA LYS A 25 -4.65 -1.39 19.65
C LYS A 25 -5.01 -2.87 19.40
N ASN A 26 -6.29 -3.23 19.49
CA ASN A 26 -6.76 -4.58 19.24
C ASN A 26 -7.12 -4.80 17.76
N ASP A 27 -7.07 -3.74 16.94
CA ASP A 27 -7.32 -3.83 15.51
C ASP A 27 -6.07 -4.21 14.72
N THR A 28 -6.32 -4.74 13.53
CA THR A 28 -5.31 -4.96 12.49
C THR A 28 -5.70 -4.20 11.23
N ILE A 29 -4.76 -3.45 10.67
CA ILE A 29 -4.97 -2.65 9.47
C ILE A 29 -4.10 -3.20 8.34
N MET A 30 -4.76 -3.57 7.23
CA MET A 30 -4.08 -3.83 5.97
C MET A 30 -4.09 -2.58 5.10
N VAL A 31 -2.90 -2.05 4.80
CA VAL A 31 -2.70 -0.91 3.90
C VAL A 31 -2.21 -1.42 2.55
N VAL A 32 -2.96 -1.11 1.50
CA VAL A 32 -2.67 -1.54 0.13
C VAL A 32 -2.14 -0.35 -0.67
N SER A 33 -0.90 -0.43 -1.16
CA SER A 33 -0.32 0.57 -2.06
C SER A 33 0.82 -0.04 -2.85
N ASN A 34 0.74 -0.01 -4.18
CA ASN A 34 1.73 -0.68 -5.02
C ASN A 34 3.14 -0.08 -4.88
N SER A 35 3.23 1.26 -4.77
CA SER A 35 4.52 1.94 -4.56
C SER A 35 4.86 2.20 -3.10
N GLY A 36 3.84 2.30 -2.22
CA GLY A 36 4.02 2.54 -0.80
C GLY A 36 4.73 3.86 -0.43
N ARG A 37 4.80 4.85 -1.35
CA ARG A 37 5.69 6.02 -1.19
C ARG A 37 5.00 7.34 -0.84
N ASN A 38 3.67 7.44 -1.01
CA ASN A 38 2.93 8.69 -0.80
C ASN A 38 2.50 8.85 0.67
N ASN A 39 2.11 10.07 1.02
CA ASN A 39 1.83 10.48 2.39
C ASN A 39 0.73 9.62 3.02
N VAL A 40 -0.42 9.45 2.36
CA VAL A 40 -1.55 8.70 2.94
C VAL A 40 -1.19 7.26 3.33
N PRO A 41 -0.68 6.37 2.45
CA PRO A 41 -0.35 5.01 2.86
C PRO A 41 0.78 4.94 3.90
N VAL A 42 1.76 5.85 3.84
CA VAL A 42 2.85 5.92 4.84
C VAL A 42 2.33 6.37 6.20
N GLU A 43 1.55 7.44 6.25
CA GLU A 43 0.91 7.95 7.47
C GLU A 43 -0.07 6.93 8.05
N MET A 44 -0.80 6.20 7.21
CA MET A 44 -1.71 5.15 7.68
C MET A 44 -0.94 4.10 8.48
N CYS A 45 0.23 3.66 8.00
CA CYS A 45 1.08 2.74 8.74
C CYS A 45 1.64 3.38 10.02
N LEU A 46 2.22 4.59 9.92
CA LEU A 46 2.81 5.26 11.09
C LEU A 46 1.79 5.48 12.21
N TYR A 47 0.63 6.05 11.90
CA TYR A 47 -0.39 6.35 12.90
C TYR A 47 -1.04 5.08 13.44
N SER A 48 -1.23 4.04 12.64
CA SER A 48 -1.71 2.74 13.14
C SER A 48 -0.71 2.15 14.14
N LYS A 49 0.59 2.21 13.85
CA LYS A 49 1.65 1.79 14.79
C LYS A 49 1.67 2.63 16.06
N GLU A 50 1.46 3.95 15.97
CA GLU A 50 1.35 4.84 17.13
C GLU A 50 0.15 4.51 18.03
N ILE A 51 -0.99 4.12 17.44
CA ILE A 51 -2.18 3.65 18.18
C ILE A 51 -1.91 2.30 18.88
N GLY A 52 -0.95 1.52 18.38
CA GLY A 52 -0.65 0.17 18.84
C GLY A 52 -1.35 -0.92 18.05
N ALA A 53 -2.02 -0.58 16.93
CA ALA A 53 -2.62 -1.54 16.02
C ALA A 53 -1.54 -2.30 15.24
N SER A 54 -1.86 -3.52 14.81
CA SER A 54 -1.00 -4.31 13.93
C SER A 54 -1.14 -3.83 12.49
N VAL A 55 -0.03 -3.78 11.73
CA VAL A 55 -0.04 -3.25 10.36
C VAL A 55 0.45 -4.29 9.36
N ILE A 56 -0.38 -4.57 8.36
CA ILE A 56 -0.03 -5.39 7.18
C ILE A 56 0.10 -4.46 5.97
N ALA A 57 1.21 -4.54 5.24
CA ALA A 57 1.41 -3.83 3.98
C ALA A 57 1.27 -4.79 2.79
N LEU A 58 0.33 -4.53 1.88
CA LEU A 58 0.26 -5.18 0.58
C LEU A 58 0.82 -4.24 -0.49
N THR A 59 1.94 -4.62 -1.11
CA THR A 59 2.71 -3.73 -2.01
C THR A 59 3.42 -4.52 -3.09
N SER A 60 4.00 -3.84 -4.09
CA SER A 60 5.02 -4.46 -4.96
C SER A 60 6.39 -4.15 -4.39
N LEU A 61 7.13 -5.15 -3.93
CA LEU A 61 8.50 -4.92 -3.46
C LEU A 61 9.42 -4.46 -4.60
N LYS A 62 9.21 -4.96 -5.82
CA LYS A 62 9.92 -4.50 -7.03
C LYS A 62 9.72 -3.00 -7.27
N HIS A 63 8.52 -2.48 -7.04
CA HIS A 63 8.25 -1.05 -7.17
C HIS A 63 8.75 -0.28 -5.96
N SER A 64 8.34 -0.68 -4.75
CA SER A 64 8.50 0.11 -3.53
C SER A 64 9.97 0.32 -3.13
N THR A 65 10.82 -0.69 -3.33
CA THR A 65 12.27 -0.58 -3.04
C THR A 65 13.04 0.30 -4.02
N GLN A 66 12.47 0.57 -5.20
CA GLN A 66 13.12 1.37 -6.26
C GLN A 66 12.66 2.83 -6.30
N VAL A 67 11.77 3.24 -5.40
CA VAL A 67 11.23 4.60 -5.35
C VAL A 67 11.53 5.25 -4.02
N LYS A 68 11.90 6.54 -4.06
CA LYS A 68 12.09 7.33 -2.84
C LYS A 68 10.75 7.71 -2.23
N SER A 69 10.65 7.64 -0.91
CA SER A 69 9.48 8.15 -0.19
C SER A 69 9.22 9.62 -0.53
N ARG A 70 7.95 10.01 -0.55
CA ARG A 70 7.49 11.40 -0.63
C ARG A 70 7.03 11.94 0.72
N HIS A 71 6.85 11.06 1.70
CA HIS A 71 6.47 11.46 3.04
C HIS A 71 7.69 11.99 3.80
N LYS A 72 7.46 12.96 4.71
CA LYS A 72 8.50 13.63 5.50
C LYS A 72 9.36 12.70 6.36
N SER A 73 8.88 11.50 6.69
CA SER A 73 9.67 10.50 7.44
C SER A 73 10.83 9.91 6.63
N GLY A 74 10.81 10.06 5.30
CA GLY A 74 11.78 9.43 4.40
C GLY A 74 11.56 7.92 4.20
N LYS A 75 10.61 7.31 4.91
CA LYS A 75 10.29 5.88 4.85
C LYS A 75 9.18 5.57 3.86
N ASN A 76 9.25 4.42 3.22
CA ASN A 76 8.17 3.79 2.48
C ASN A 76 7.36 2.85 3.39
N MET A 77 6.14 2.53 2.96
CA MET A 77 5.17 1.69 3.69
C MET A 77 5.75 0.35 4.18
N TYR A 78 6.53 -0.33 3.33
CA TYR A 78 7.10 -1.65 3.65
C TYR A 78 8.15 -1.60 4.78
N GLU A 79 8.73 -0.42 5.06
CA GLU A 79 9.72 -0.24 6.12
C GLU A 79 9.08 0.01 7.50
N ILE A 80 7.75 0.12 7.54
CA ILE A 80 6.99 0.51 8.74
C ILE A 80 6.07 -0.64 9.20
N ALA A 81 5.49 -1.39 8.25
CA ALA A 81 4.55 -2.46 8.54
C ALA A 81 5.18 -3.62 9.31
N ASP A 82 4.35 -4.31 10.11
CA ASP A 82 4.75 -5.52 10.85
C ASP A 82 4.90 -6.72 9.92
N VAL A 83 4.00 -6.83 8.95
CA VAL A 83 4.00 -7.86 7.91
C VAL A 83 3.95 -7.18 6.55
N VAL A 84 4.81 -7.60 5.64
CA VAL A 84 4.81 -7.14 4.24
C VAL A 84 4.47 -8.31 3.34
N ILE A 85 3.47 -8.12 2.49
CA ILE A 85 3.02 -9.07 1.48
C ILE A 85 3.31 -8.47 0.11
N ASP A 86 4.14 -9.16 -0.66
CA ASP A 86 4.48 -8.77 -2.02
C ASP A 86 3.41 -9.28 -3.00
N ASN A 87 2.80 -8.36 -3.75
CA ASN A 87 1.85 -8.67 -4.81
C ASN A 87 2.55 -9.07 -6.13
N CYS A 88 3.90 -9.01 -6.15
CA CYS A 88 4.78 -9.39 -7.25
C CYS A 88 4.61 -8.58 -8.54
N ALA A 89 3.85 -7.49 -8.53
CA ALA A 89 3.67 -6.63 -9.70
C ALA A 89 4.99 -5.96 -10.11
N GLU A 90 5.16 -5.71 -11.40
CA GLU A 90 6.33 -5.01 -11.92
C GLU A 90 6.34 -3.52 -11.52
N LYS A 91 7.52 -2.91 -11.57
CA LYS A 91 7.64 -1.46 -11.38
C LYS A 91 6.83 -0.73 -12.45
N GLY A 92 5.99 0.21 -12.01
CA GLY A 92 5.04 0.90 -12.88
C GLY A 92 3.70 0.19 -13.07
N ASP A 93 3.56 -1.04 -12.53
CA ASP A 93 2.34 -1.86 -12.59
C ASP A 93 1.80 -2.08 -13.99
N ALA A 94 2.68 -2.51 -14.87
CA ALA A 94 2.33 -2.93 -16.22
C ALA A 94 3.38 -3.93 -16.68
N ALA A 95 2.95 -5.15 -16.99
CA ALA A 95 3.85 -6.29 -17.19
C ALA A 95 3.88 -6.81 -18.65
N PHE A 96 2.98 -6.33 -19.51
CA PHE A 96 2.83 -6.87 -20.86
C PHE A 96 3.23 -5.85 -21.94
N TYR A 97 4.20 -6.21 -22.77
CA TYR A 97 4.65 -5.39 -23.89
C TYR A 97 3.97 -5.80 -25.19
N ILE A 98 3.43 -4.83 -25.92
CA ILE A 98 2.93 -5.01 -27.28
C ILE A 98 4.00 -4.55 -28.25
N GLU A 99 4.26 -5.35 -29.28
CA GLU A 99 5.18 -4.97 -30.37
C GLU A 99 4.78 -3.62 -30.98
N GLY A 100 5.75 -2.72 -31.11
CA GLY A 100 5.53 -1.35 -31.61
C GLY A 100 5.08 -0.33 -30.57
N PHE A 101 4.84 -0.71 -29.31
CA PHE A 101 4.51 0.20 -28.21
C PHE A 101 5.70 0.38 -27.25
N ASN A 102 5.97 1.64 -26.86
CA ASN A 102 7.07 1.98 -25.94
C ASN A 102 6.70 1.85 -24.45
N VAL A 103 5.42 1.63 -24.14
CA VAL A 103 4.92 1.52 -22.77
C VAL A 103 4.23 0.17 -22.58
N PRO A 104 4.52 -0.55 -21.49
CA PRO A 104 3.80 -1.77 -21.18
C PRO A 104 2.36 -1.47 -20.75
N ILE A 105 1.52 -2.49 -20.84
CA ILE A 105 0.13 -2.52 -20.36
C ILE A 105 -0.08 -3.74 -19.45
N GLY A 106 -1.32 -4.00 -19.04
CA GLY A 106 -1.64 -5.18 -18.24
C GLY A 106 -1.13 -5.04 -16.82
N ALA A 107 -1.76 -4.16 -16.05
CA ALA A 107 -1.54 -4.06 -14.61
C ALA A 107 -1.92 -5.37 -13.93
N THR A 108 -1.08 -5.83 -13.01
CA THR A 108 -1.27 -7.11 -12.33
C THR A 108 -1.60 -6.94 -10.86
N SER A 109 -1.24 -5.78 -10.26
CA SER A 109 -1.30 -5.58 -8.82
C SER A 109 -2.69 -5.78 -8.21
N ASP A 110 -3.75 -5.35 -8.90
CA ASP A 110 -5.12 -5.52 -8.40
C ASP A 110 -5.56 -6.98 -8.48
N ALA A 111 -5.30 -7.66 -9.60
CA ALA A 111 -5.68 -9.07 -9.77
C ALA A 111 -4.99 -9.97 -8.75
N THR A 112 -3.67 -9.81 -8.58
CA THR A 112 -2.91 -10.57 -7.57
C THR A 112 -3.26 -10.12 -6.16
N GLY A 113 -3.44 -8.81 -5.93
CA GLY A 113 -3.83 -8.25 -4.65
C GLY A 113 -5.18 -8.74 -4.16
N ILE A 114 -6.17 -8.86 -5.04
CA ILE A 114 -7.49 -9.44 -4.72
C ILE A 114 -7.34 -10.92 -4.35
N ALA A 115 -6.60 -11.70 -5.14
CA ALA A 115 -6.38 -13.12 -4.84
C ALA A 115 -5.68 -13.32 -3.49
N ILE A 116 -4.66 -12.50 -3.18
CA ILE A 116 -3.98 -12.48 -1.90
C ILE A 116 -4.92 -12.12 -0.76
N ALA A 117 -5.70 -11.04 -0.90
CA ALA A 117 -6.66 -10.62 0.13
C ALA A 117 -7.68 -11.71 0.44
N GLN A 118 -8.20 -12.39 -0.59
CA GLN A 118 -9.11 -13.52 -0.41
C GLN A 118 -8.43 -14.71 0.28
N ALA A 119 -7.20 -15.04 -0.11
CA ALA A 119 -6.43 -16.11 0.53
C ALA A 119 -6.17 -15.84 2.02
N ILE A 120 -5.87 -14.58 2.38
CA ILE A 120 -5.72 -14.16 3.79
C ILE A 120 -7.02 -14.41 4.55
N ILE A 121 -8.16 -13.95 4.03
CA ILE A 121 -9.46 -14.13 4.70
C ILE A 121 -9.80 -15.60 4.90
N VAL A 122 -9.58 -16.44 3.88
CA VAL A 122 -9.80 -17.90 4.00
C VAL A 122 -8.91 -18.49 5.10
N THR A 123 -7.64 -18.12 5.13
CA THR A 123 -6.66 -18.67 6.08
C THR A 123 -6.89 -18.20 7.53
N VAL A 124 -7.49 -17.03 7.72
CA VAL A 124 -7.81 -16.49 9.06
C VAL A 124 -9.01 -17.21 9.69
N ILE A 125 -9.90 -17.77 8.87
CA ILE A 125 -11.14 -18.43 9.33
C ILE A 125 -10.94 -19.94 9.54
N ASP A 126 -10.07 -20.57 8.76
CA ASP A 126 -9.69 -22.00 8.87
C ASP A 126 -8.85 -22.29 10.12
#